data_AF-A0A5U8J976-F1
#
_entry.id   AF-A0A5U8J976-F1
#
_cell.length_a   1.000
_cell.length_b   1.000
_cell.length_c   1.000
_cell.angle_alpha   90.00
_cell.angle_beta   90.00
_cell.angle_gamma   90.00
#
_symmetry.space_group_name_H-M   'P 1'
#
loop_
_entity.id
_entity.type
_entity.pdbx_description
1 polymer ?
#
loop_
_entity_poly.entity_id
_entity_poly.type
_entity_poly.pdbx_seq_one_letter_code
_entity_poly.pdbx_strand_id
1 'polypeptide(L)' 'MTDMTTIKPERTLEEWVQRQQFLSAVESAQNWLAMLRYHAVRYNWSEARILLALTDNICRDLRNTAPAANGEK' A
#
# COMPACT_ATOMS: atom_id res chain seq x y z
N MET A 1 33.76 -26.06 3.08
CA MET A 1 32.51 -25.98 3.87
C MET A 1 31.76 -24.81 3.27
N THR A 2 30.88 -25.10 2.32
CA THR A 2 30.21 -24.08 1.50
C THR A 2 29.19 -23.35 2.35
N ASP A 3 29.41 -22.04 2.52
CA ASP A 3 28.40 -21.08 2.93
C ASP A 3 27.15 -21.31 2.08
N MET A 4 26.16 -21.98 2.67
CA MET A 4 24.82 -22.02 2.12
C MET A 4 24.29 -20.60 2.27
N THR A 5 24.51 -19.83 1.21
CA THR A 5 23.66 -18.72 0.80
C THR A 5 22.28 -18.93 1.40
N THR A 6 21.86 -18.00 2.25
CA THR A 6 20.51 -17.92 2.79
C THR A 6 19.57 -17.66 1.62
N ILE A 7 19.32 -18.70 0.81
CA ILE A 7 18.29 -18.74 -0.20
C ILE A 7 17.02 -18.64 0.62
N LYS A 8 16.47 -17.42 0.72
CA LYS A 8 15.15 -17.21 1.29
C LYS A 8 14.24 -18.26 0.65
N PRO A 9 13.46 -19.02 1.45
CA PRO A 9 12.58 -20.04 0.90
C PRO A 9 11.74 -19.40 -0.22
N GLU A 10 11.52 -20.16 -1.30
CA GLU A 10 10.56 -19.77 -2.33
C GLU A 10 9.31 -19.27 -1.62
N ARG A 11 9.02 -17.97 -1.76
CA ARG A 11 7.84 -17.39 -1.15
C ARG A 11 6.64 -18.16 -1.64
N THR A 12 5.74 -18.51 -0.73
CA THR A 12 4.53 -19.24 -1.12
C THR A 12 3.74 -18.40 -2.11
N LEU A 13 2.94 -19.05 -2.97
CA LEU A 13 2.05 -18.34 -3.89
C LEU A 13 1.19 -17.31 -3.15
N GLU A 14 0.75 -17.64 -1.94
CA GLU A 14 -0.02 -16.77 -1.05
C GLU A 14 0.77 -15.52 -0.61
N GLU A 15 2.03 -15.67 -0.20
CA GLU A 15 2.90 -14.54 0.15
C GLU A 15 3.17 -13.63 -1.05
N TRP A 16 3.34 -14.21 -2.25
CA TRP A 16 3.49 -13.43 -3.47
C TRP A 16 2.22 -12.65 -3.80
N VAL A 17 1.05 -13.29 -3.75
CA VAL A 17 -0.26 -12.66 -3.98
C VAL A 17 -0.49 -11.53 -2.97
N GLN A 18 -0.25 -11.77 -1.67
CA GLN A 18 -0.38 -10.76 -0.62
C GLN A 18 0.53 -9.55 -0.89
N ARG A 19 1.78 -9.79 -1.28
CA ARG A 19 2.70 -8.72 -1.66
C ARG A 19 2.17 -7.90 -2.84
N GLN A 20 1.62 -8.54 -3.87
CA GLN A 20 1.08 -7.81 -5.04
C GLN A 20 -0.16 -6.98 -4.66
N GLN A 21 -1.05 -7.53 -3.83
CA GLN A 21 -2.21 -6.80 -3.31
C GLN A 21 -1.78 -5.56 -2.52
N PHE A 22 -0.79 -5.70 -1.64
CA PHE A 22 -0.25 -4.56 -0.90
C PHE A 22 0.37 -3.50 -1.82
N LEU A 23 1.17 -3.91 -2.80
CA LEU A 23 1.78 -2.97 -3.76
C LEU A 23 0.73 -2.23 -4.57
N SER A 24 -0.33 -2.90 -4.99
CA SER A 24 -1.46 -2.27 -5.68
C SER A 24 -2.17 -1.24 -4.80
N ALA A 25 -2.38 -1.53 -3.51
CA ALA A 25 -2.95 -0.57 -2.57
C ALA A 25 -2.03 0.65 -2.35
N VAL A 26 -0.71 0.44 -2.28
CA VAL A 26 0.29 1.51 -2.18
C VAL A 26 0.27 2.41 -3.41
N GLU A 27 0.23 1.83 -4.61
CA GLU A 27 0.15 2.59 -5.86
C GLU A 27 -1.13 3.44 -5.93
N SER A 28 -2.27 2.87 -5.52
CA SER A 28 -3.52 3.60 -5.41
C SER A 28 -3.42 4.79 -4.44
N ALA A 29 -2.81 4.58 -3.27
CA ALA A 29 -2.59 5.64 -2.28
C ALA A 29 -1.66 6.75 -2.80
N GLN A 30 -0.60 6.39 -3.54
CA GLN A 30 0.30 7.36 -4.17
C GLN A 30 -0.45 8.22 -5.21
N ASN A 31 -1.26 7.61 -6.06
CA ASN A 31 -2.07 8.30 -7.06
C ASN A 31 -3.08 9.25 -6.40
N TRP A 32 -3.74 8.79 -5.34
CA TRP A 32 -4.65 9.62 -4.54
C TRP A 32 -3.95 10.85 -3.95
N LEU A 33 -2.77 10.68 -3.33
CA LEU A 33 -1.99 11.81 -2.79
C LEU A 33 -1.53 12.78 -3.88
N ALA A 34 -1.13 12.27 -5.05
CA ALA A 34 -0.73 13.10 -6.18
C ALA A 34 -1.90 13.99 -6.66
N MET A 35 -3.11 13.42 -6.75
CA MET A 35 -4.32 14.17 -7.09
C MET A 35 -4.67 15.21 -6.02
N LEU A 36 -4.59 14.84 -4.73
CA LEU A 36 -4.86 15.79 -3.64
C LEU A 36 -3.91 16.98 -3.71
N ARG A 37 -2.61 16.74 -3.92
CA ARG A 37 -1.62 17.81 -4.10
C ARG A 37 -1.92 18.67 -5.33
N TYR A 38 -2.26 18.04 -6.45
CA TYR A 38 -2.58 18.76 -7.70
C TYR A 38 -3.72 19.77 -7.49
N HIS A 39 -4.81 19.36 -6.83
CA HIS A 39 -5.95 20.24 -6.55
C HIS A 39 -5.64 21.29 -5.49
N ALA A 40 -4.90 20.93 -4.43
CA ALA A 40 -4.52 21.85 -3.37
C ALA A 40 -3.64 23.02 -3.86
N VAL A 41 -2.61 22.75 -4.69
CA VAL A 41 -1.74 23.80 -5.27
C VAL A 41 -2.51 24.78 -6.16
N ARG A 42 -3.63 24.33 -6.74
CA ARG A 42 -4.49 25.14 -7.61
C ARG A 42 -5.66 25.81 -6.87
N TYR A 43 -5.68 25.74 -5.54
CA TYR A 43 -6.77 26.24 -4.70
C TYR A 43 -8.15 25.64 -5.04
N ASN A 44 -8.19 24.46 -5.66
CA ASN A 44 -9.43 23.75 -5.96
C ASN A 44 -9.87 22.94 -4.74
N TRP A 45 -10.40 23.65 -3.73
CA TRP A 45 -10.78 23.06 -2.45
C TRP A 45 -12.00 22.14 -2.53
N SER A 46 -12.87 22.29 -3.52
CA SER A 46 -14.02 21.40 -3.72
C SER A 46 -13.54 19.97 -3.98
N GLU A 47 -12.66 19.80 -4.98
CA GLU A 47 -12.08 18.50 -5.30
C GLU A 47 -11.16 17.98 -4.19
N ALA A 48 -10.38 18.86 -3.55
CA ALA A 48 -9.55 18.46 -2.42
C ALA A 48 -10.40 17.88 -1.27
N ARG A 49 -11.58 18.43 -0.97
CA ARG A 49 -12.50 17.89 0.05
C ARG A 49 -13.09 16.53 -0.35
N ILE A 50 -13.43 16.35 -1.62
CA ILE A 50 -13.89 15.05 -2.14
C ILE A 50 -12.80 14.00 -1.93
N LEU A 51 -11.56 14.32 -2.29
CA LEU A 51 -10.43 13.41 -2.09
C LEU A 51 -10.14 13.13 -0.61
N LEU A 52 -10.27 14.13 0.27
CA LEU A 52 -10.12 13.94 1.73
C LEU A 52 -11.21 13.03 2.31
N ALA A 53 -12.42 13.03 1.76
CA ALA A 53 -13.47 12.10 2.20
C ALA A 53 -13.13 10.63 1.91
N LEU A 54 -12.19 10.36 1.00
CA LEU A 54 -11.73 9.01 0.66
C LEU A 54 -10.60 8.50 1.57
N THR A 55 -10.04 9.35 2.45
CA THR A 55 -8.86 9.00 3.26
C THR A 55 -9.06 7.73 4.08
N ASP A 56 -10.23 7.56 4.69
CA ASP A 56 -10.51 6.37 5.51
C ASP A 56 -10.49 5.08 4.71
N ASN A 57 -10.97 5.11 3.46
CA ASN A 57 -10.96 3.94 2.58
C ASN A 57 -9.54 3.61 2.15
N ILE A 58 -8.75 4.61 1.75
CA ILE A 58 -7.34 4.41 1.38
C ILE A 58 -6.54 3.84 2.55
N CYS A 59 -6.71 4.40 3.75
CA CYS A 59 -6.05 3.90 4.96
C CYS A 59 -6.51 2.48 5.32
N ARG A 60 -7.79 2.15 5.10
CA ARG A 60 -8.32 0.80 5.32
C ARG A 60 -7.71 -0.21 4.35
N ASP A 61 -7.65 0.11 3.06
CA ASP A 61 -7.11 -0.78 2.03
C ASP A 61 -5.63 -1.09 2.29
N LEU A 62 -4.84 -0.07 2.65
CA LEU A 62 -3.45 -0.24 3.05
C LEU A 62 -3.29 -1.17 4.27
N ARG A 63 -4.14 -1.02 5.29
CA ARG A 63 -4.09 -1.88 6.49
C ARG A 63 -4.50 -3.31 6.18
N ASN A 64 -5.55 -3.49 5.38
CA ASN A 64 -6.10 -4.81 5.06
C ASN A 64 -5.20 -5.63 4.14
N THR A 65 -4.43 -4.95 3.28
CA THR A 65 -3.49 -5.60 2.37
C THR A 65 -2.08 -5.70 2.94
N ALA A 66 -1.79 -5.02 4.05
CA ALA A 66 -0.50 -5.11 4.71
C ALA A 66 -0.18 -6.58 5.04
N PRO A 67 1.07 -7.03 4.84
CA PRO A 67 1.49 -8.33 5.33
C PRO A 67 1.21 -8.42 6.82
N ALA A 68 0.68 -9.56 7.28
CA ALA A 68 0.52 -9.80 8.70
C ALA A 68 1.86 -9.58 9.39
N ALA A 69 1.86 -8.94 10.57
CA ALA A 69 3.05 -8.88 11.39
C ALA A 69 3.41 -10.33 11.74
N ASN A 70 4.45 -10.87 11.12
CA ASN A 70 5.08 -12.12 11.55
C ASN A 70 5.55 -11.91 13.00
N GLY A 71 4.71 -12.20 14.00
CA GLY A 71 5.02 -11.76 15.36
C GLY A 71 4.11 -12.15 16.51
N GLU A 72 2.99 -12.85 16.30
CA GLU A 72 2.31 -13.54 17.41
C GLU A 72 2.35 -15.04 17.12
N LYS A 73 3.36 -15.68 17.71
CA LYS A 73 3.44 -17.13 17.87
C LYS A 73 2.41 -17.59 18.89
#